data_AF-A0A6A5UW15-F1
#
_entry.id   AF-A0A6A5UW15-F1
#
_cell.length_a   1.000
_cell.length_b   1.000
_cell.length_c   1.000
_cell.angle_alpha   90.00
_cell.angle_beta   90.00
_cell.angle_gamma   90.00
#
_symmetry.space_group_name_H-M   'P 1'
#
loop_
_entity.id
_entity.type
_entity.pdbx_description
1 polymer ?
#
loop_
_entity_poly.entity_id
_entity_poly.type
_entity_poly.pdbx_seq_one_letter_code
_entity_poly.pdbx_strand_id
1 'polypeptide(L)'
;MNLSPVAACLCYYVLSLMVSFAFAAPSSFVVPWGTAKFGPDGPWQAVKVTLGGNDSTIGIKAQNVTEVSVYPGGVWSTKSFTKAACKEYPNSLCGAGGTWDPDPDQLALQRIGFTEDWIIDEAGLNVSDIRYIALGLTIQGSTTKTVWNASLSTCDIGHITYPNGIQGGVPLGSLSLGASEEYQTFSLNDRPSDNINAALFPAQLHKEGDTPSYSYGLHIGSASFDYPGSLAFGGYNKGRVIGPVTSFRNETAVDLLDIGIGVEYGASPFAFDAKEELLSTGTTKALPNPLAPYLSLPGTTCENIAKLLPVTYDVSLRYYLWNTHDPLYTKIVSSPAYLSFSFPPSPGHTDNVVIKVPFALLNLTLEHPITDSPKQYFPCVPYERGIVLGRAFLQAAFLGRNWIEGTSWLAQAPGPGPAREGLGEQYTNIEENDAIIEGFEGEGLFNQSWAGHWSIVASQKNNETKPDDTKPEGRTLNGCESWDWCWCCCWCCCFVWLVRMGLAERICALQGHPAAVRDIR
;
A
#
# COMPACT_ATOMS: atom_id res chain seq x y z
N MET A 1 -22.19 22.95 68.68
CA MET A 1 -21.97 21.56 68.21
C MET A 1 -20.62 21.56 67.51
N ASN A 2 -19.59 21.11 68.23
CA ASN A 2 -18.20 21.12 67.77
C ASN A 2 -17.94 19.83 66.98
N LEU A 3 -17.76 19.96 65.67
CA LEU A 3 -17.23 18.89 64.83
C LEU A 3 -15.74 18.73 65.15
N SER A 4 -15.35 17.50 65.46
CA SER A 4 -14.00 17.09 65.83
C SER A 4 -12.99 17.33 64.69
N PRO A 5 -11.74 17.74 64.98
CA PRO A 5 -10.68 17.99 63.99
C PRO A 5 -10.23 16.72 63.24
N VAL A 6 -10.71 15.54 63.65
CA VAL A 6 -10.42 14.25 62.98
C VAL A 6 -11.18 14.10 61.65
N ALA A 7 -12.31 14.80 61.47
CA ALA A 7 -13.09 14.74 60.23
C ALA A 7 -12.48 15.56 59.07
N ALA A 8 -11.65 16.57 59.37
CA ALA A 8 -11.04 17.42 58.35
C ALA A 8 -9.77 16.81 57.72
N CYS A 9 -9.04 15.94 58.46
CA CYS A 9 -7.85 15.25 57.94
C CYS A 9 -8.20 14.08 57.00
N LEU A 10 -9.36 13.45 57.16
CA LEU A 10 -9.77 12.32 56.31
C LEU A 10 -10.18 12.79 54.90
N CYS A 11 -10.76 13.99 54.76
CA CYS A 11 -11.09 14.55 53.44
C CYS A 11 -9.85 14.95 52.63
N TYR A 12 -8.76 15.39 53.27
CA TYR A 12 -7.53 15.74 52.56
C TYR A 12 -6.69 14.52 52.13
N TYR A 13 -6.77 13.40 52.86
CA TYR A 13 -6.09 12.16 52.45
C TYR A 13 -6.84 11.41 51.34
N VAL A 14 -8.18 11.47 51.31
CA VAL A 14 -8.98 10.83 50.25
C VAL A 14 -8.94 11.63 48.93
N LEU A 15 -8.68 12.94 48.96
CA LEU A 15 -8.56 13.76 47.75
C LEU A 15 -7.19 13.69 47.05
N SER A 16 -6.13 13.20 47.72
CA SER A 16 -4.79 13.07 47.11
C SER A 16 -4.48 11.71 46.46
N LEU A 17 -5.41 10.76 46.56
CA LEU A 17 -5.31 9.41 45.97
C LEU A 17 -6.16 9.24 44.70
N MET A 18 -6.54 10.34 44.06
CA MET A 18 -6.91 10.32 42.64
C MET A 18 -5.62 10.21 41.83
N VAL A 19 -4.98 9.03 41.86
CA VAL A 19 -4.00 8.65 40.85
C VAL A 19 -4.76 8.72 39.54
N SER A 20 -4.53 9.78 38.77
CA SER A 20 -4.97 9.84 37.38
C SER A 20 -4.31 8.66 36.68
N PHE A 21 -5.04 7.55 36.54
CA PHE A 21 -4.69 6.52 35.58
C PHE A 21 -4.82 7.20 34.22
N ALA A 22 -3.70 7.74 33.74
CA ALA A 22 -3.58 8.15 32.35
C ALA A 22 -3.65 6.85 31.53
N PHE A 23 -4.87 6.46 31.17
CA PHE A 23 -5.05 5.50 30.09
C PHE A 23 -4.45 6.16 28.84
N ALA A 24 -3.41 5.56 28.29
CA ALA A 24 -2.92 5.97 26.99
C ALA A 24 -4.09 5.87 26.01
N ALA A 25 -4.34 6.94 25.26
CA ALA A 25 -5.40 6.92 24.26
C ALA A 25 -5.09 5.81 23.23
N PRO A 26 -6.11 5.11 22.71
CA PRO A 26 -5.92 4.13 21.65
C PRO A 26 -5.17 4.76 20.47
N SER A 27 -4.24 4.01 19.90
CA SER A 27 -3.43 4.45 18.76
C SER A 27 -3.45 3.40 17.67
N SER A 28 -3.21 3.79 16.43
CA SER A 28 -3.11 2.86 15.32
C SER A 28 -2.11 1.71 15.60
N PHE A 29 -2.51 0.48 15.35
CA PHE A 29 -1.66 -0.70 15.46
C PHE A 29 -0.89 -0.92 14.16
N VAL A 30 0.41 -0.63 14.18
CA VAL A 30 1.29 -0.77 13.00
C VAL A 30 1.74 -2.22 12.84
N VAL A 31 1.56 -2.77 11.63
CA VAL A 31 2.00 -4.11 11.22
C VAL A 31 3.30 -4.04 10.45
N PRO A 32 4.38 -4.70 10.90
CA PRO A 32 5.68 -4.67 10.24
C PRO A 32 5.72 -5.59 9.04
N TRP A 33 6.44 -5.15 8.03
CA TRP A 33 6.64 -5.87 6.79
C TRP A 33 7.88 -6.75 6.85
N GLY A 34 7.78 -7.95 6.27
CA GLY A 34 8.91 -8.84 6.10
C GLY A 34 9.86 -8.34 5.01
N THR A 35 11.12 -8.77 5.07
CA THR A 35 12.13 -8.46 4.04
C THR A 35 12.14 -9.45 2.88
N ALA A 36 11.48 -10.60 3.03
CA ALA A 36 11.37 -11.61 1.99
C ALA A 36 10.44 -11.17 0.85
N LYS A 37 10.73 -11.65 -0.35
CA LYS A 37 10.02 -11.32 -1.59
C LYS A 37 9.44 -12.59 -2.19
N PHE A 38 8.23 -12.52 -2.74
CA PHE A 38 7.46 -13.69 -3.16
C PHE A 38 6.76 -13.49 -4.50
N GLY A 39 6.37 -14.61 -5.13
CA GLY A 39 5.60 -14.65 -6.37
C GLY A 39 6.49 -14.69 -7.62
N PRO A 40 6.24 -15.57 -8.60
CA PRO A 40 7.03 -15.65 -9.84
C PRO A 40 6.61 -14.60 -10.88
N ASP A 41 5.69 -13.72 -10.53
CA ASP A 41 5.13 -12.64 -11.35
C ASP A 41 5.31 -11.27 -10.68
N GLY A 42 6.32 -11.18 -9.82
CA GLY A 42 6.77 -9.99 -9.13
C GLY A 42 8.10 -10.28 -8.44
N PRO A 43 8.65 -9.31 -7.70
CA PRO A 43 8.72 -9.62 -6.28
C PRO A 43 7.62 -8.88 -5.53
N TRP A 44 6.91 -9.59 -4.66
CA TRP A 44 5.89 -9.02 -3.78
C TRP A 44 6.33 -9.15 -2.32
N GLN A 45 6.04 -8.12 -1.52
CA GLN A 45 6.31 -8.15 -0.08
C GLN A 45 5.12 -8.74 0.68
N ALA A 46 5.38 -9.22 1.88
CA ALA A 46 4.39 -9.82 2.76
C ALA A 46 4.59 -9.38 4.21
N VAL A 47 3.57 -9.58 5.03
CA VAL A 47 3.64 -9.42 6.49
C VAL A 47 3.77 -10.78 7.15
N LYS A 48 4.27 -10.80 8.40
CA LYS A 48 4.39 -12.03 9.18
C LYS A 48 3.30 -12.12 10.23
N VAL A 49 2.73 -13.31 10.37
CA VAL A 49 1.73 -13.65 11.39
C VAL A 49 2.09 -14.97 12.04
N THR A 50 1.71 -15.15 13.30
CA THR A 50 1.84 -16.41 14.02
C THR A 50 0.46 -17.02 14.24
N LEU A 51 0.27 -18.25 13.78
CA LEU A 51 -0.99 -18.99 13.80
C LEU A 51 -0.93 -20.14 14.81
N GLY A 52 -2.02 -20.37 15.54
CA GLY A 52 -2.17 -21.48 16.48
C GLY A 52 -2.28 -21.04 17.94
N GLY A 53 -2.34 -22.02 18.84
CA GLY A 53 -2.61 -21.82 20.26
C GLY A 53 -4.10 -21.63 20.56
N ASN A 54 -4.53 -22.08 21.74
CA ASN A 54 -5.92 -22.03 22.17
C ASN A 54 -6.11 -21.71 23.66
N ASP A 55 -5.03 -21.63 24.44
CA ASP A 55 -5.08 -21.37 25.88
C ASP A 55 -4.58 -19.95 26.18
N SER A 56 -5.49 -19.04 26.52
CA SER A 56 -5.13 -17.65 26.84
C SER A 56 -4.38 -17.50 28.18
N THR A 57 -4.30 -18.54 29.00
CA THR A 57 -3.60 -18.53 30.29
C THR A 57 -2.12 -18.91 30.15
N ILE A 58 -1.73 -19.49 29.01
CA ILE A 58 -0.37 -19.91 28.71
C ILE A 58 0.21 -18.97 27.64
N GLY A 59 1.44 -18.50 27.83
CA GLY A 59 2.10 -17.65 26.84
C GLY A 59 2.16 -18.32 25.46
N ILE A 60 1.83 -17.57 24.40
CA ILE A 60 1.68 -18.10 23.02
C ILE A 60 2.92 -18.88 22.52
N LYS A 61 4.13 -18.47 22.93
CA LYS A 61 5.39 -19.14 22.55
C LYS A 61 5.58 -20.53 23.17
N ALA A 62 4.82 -20.86 24.21
CA ALA A 62 4.84 -22.18 24.86
C ALA A 62 3.78 -23.13 24.27
N GLN A 63 2.98 -22.67 23.30
CA GLN A 63 1.95 -23.45 22.64
C GLN A 63 2.38 -23.87 21.23
N ASN A 64 1.62 -24.78 20.62
CA ASN A 64 1.84 -25.21 19.23
C ASN A 64 1.43 -24.09 18.26
N VAL A 65 2.43 -23.36 17.76
CA VAL A 65 2.25 -22.20 16.86
C VAL A 65 3.21 -22.23 15.69
N THR A 66 2.84 -21.58 14.59
CA THR A 66 3.67 -21.47 13.38
C THR A 66 3.69 -20.04 12.89
N GLU A 67 4.88 -19.50 12.63
CA GLU A 67 5.03 -18.22 11.93
C GLU A 67 4.96 -18.44 10.41
N VAL A 68 4.11 -17.66 9.74
CA VAL A 68 3.96 -17.68 8.28
C VAL A 68 3.95 -16.25 7.73
N SER A 69 4.39 -16.11 6.49
CA SER A 69 4.26 -14.89 5.70
C SER A 69 2.93 -14.94 4.93
N VAL A 70 2.25 -13.80 4.84
CA VAL A 70 0.93 -13.68 4.20
C VAL A 70 0.81 -12.34 3.49
N TYR A 71 0.04 -12.31 2.39
CA TYR A 71 -0.32 -11.04 1.76
C TYR A 71 -1.42 -10.34 2.56
N PRO A 72 -1.28 -9.04 2.91
CA PRO A 72 -2.38 -8.30 3.51
C PRO A 72 -3.48 -8.08 2.47
N GLY A 73 -4.67 -8.62 2.73
CA GLY A 73 -5.80 -8.51 1.80
C GLY A 73 -6.90 -9.53 2.05
N GLY A 74 -8.07 -9.26 1.49
CA GLY A 74 -9.26 -10.11 1.63
C GLY A 74 -10.01 -9.87 2.94
N VAL A 75 -11.08 -10.65 3.10
CA VAL A 75 -12.07 -10.48 4.18
C VAL A 75 -12.33 -11.78 4.94
N TRP A 76 -13.01 -11.65 6.09
CA TRP A 76 -13.55 -12.73 6.93
C TRP A 76 -12.57 -13.66 7.64
N SER A 77 -11.56 -14.18 6.96
CA SER A 77 -10.61 -15.10 7.60
C SER A 77 -9.20 -14.91 7.08
N THR A 78 -8.25 -15.00 8.01
CA THR A 78 -6.82 -15.10 7.67
C THR A 78 -6.57 -16.53 7.19
N LYS A 79 -6.10 -16.66 5.94
CA LYS A 79 -5.99 -17.94 5.26
C LYS A 79 -4.54 -18.39 5.19
N SER A 80 -4.30 -19.67 5.40
CA SER A 80 -2.99 -20.33 5.22
C SER A 80 -3.17 -21.65 4.47
N PHE A 81 -2.08 -22.40 4.31
CA PHE A 81 -2.02 -23.66 3.58
C PHE A 81 -1.28 -24.69 4.41
N THR A 82 -1.70 -25.95 4.33
CA THR A 82 -0.96 -27.07 4.93
C THR A 82 0.19 -27.51 4.03
N LYS A 83 1.08 -28.37 4.55
CA LYS A 83 2.14 -28.97 3.71
C LYS A 83 1.57 -29.84 2.59
N ALA A 84 0.38 -30.40 2.78
CA ALA A 84 -0.28 -31.23 1.78
C ALA A 84 -0.58 -30.45 0.49
N ALA A 85 -0.98 -29.18 0.61
CA ALA A 85 -1.29 -28.31 -0.53
C ALA A 85 -0.10 -28.10 -1.48
N CYS A 86 1.14 -28.21 -0.96
CA CYS A 86 2.35 -28.02 -1.76
C CYS A 86 2.94 -29.31 -2.33
N LYS A 87 2.42 -30.48 -1.98
CA LYS A 87 3.02 -31.77 -2.34
C LYS A 87 3.10 -31.99 -3.85
N GLU A 88 2.10 -31.51 -4.59
CA GLU A 88 2.02 -31.67 -6.05
C GLU A 88 2.86 -30.62 -6.82
N TYR A 89 3.38 -29.61 -6.13
CA TYR A 89 4.11 -28.49 -6.72
C TYR A 89 5.52 -28.32 -6.13
N PRO A 90 6.37 -29.37 -6.08
CA PRO A 90 7.67 -29.32 -5.43
C PRO A 90 8.67 -28.37 -6.11
N ASN A 91 8.41 -28.03 -7.38
CA ASN A 91 9.25 -27.12 -8.17
C ASN A 91 8.70 -25.68 -8.22
N SER A 92 7.64 -25.34 -7.46
CA SER A 92 7.14 -23.96 -7.38
C SER A 92 7.57 -23.29 -6.07
N LEU A 93 7.24 -22.00 -5.93
CA LEU A 93 7.41 -21.25 -4.67
C LEU A 93 6.38 -21.63 -3.58
N CYS A 94 5.72 -22.80 -3.69
CA CYS A 94 4.66 -23.19 -2.77
C CYS A 94 5.18 -23.26 -1.33
N GLY A 95 4.45 -22.62 -0.41
CA GLY A 95 4.85 -22.59 1.00
C GLY A 95 6.19 -21.89 1.27
N ALA A 96 6.72 -21.10 0.33
CA ALA A 96 7.95 -20.34 0.54
C ALA A 96 7.84 -19.35 1.73
N GLY A 97 6.63 -18.87 2.02
CA GLY A 97 6.36 -18.09 3.23
C GLY A 97 6.03 -18.89 4.48
N GLY A 98 6.12 -20.22 4.42
CA GLY A 98 5.67 -21.13 5.47
C GLY A 98 4.29 -21.73 5.21
N THR A 99 4.04 -22.87 5.83
CA THR A 99 2.77 -23.61 5.82
C THR A 99 2.34 -23.87 7.25
N TRP A 100 1.04 -23.94 7.51
CA TRP A 100 0.47 -24.19 8.83
C TRP A 100 -0.39 -25.45 8.83
N ASP A 101 0.10 -26.47 9.54
CA ASP A 101 -0.63 -27.70 9.84
C ASP A 101 -1.22 -27.56 11.26
N PRO A 102 -2.51 -27.22 11.41
CA PRO A 102 -3.14 -27.06 12.73
C PRO A 102 -3.14 -28.37 13.53
N ASP A 103 -3.07 -28.25 14.85
CA ASP A 103 -3.05 -29.40 15.76
C ASP A 103 -4.36 -30.21 15.67
N PRO A 104 -4.31 -31.51 15.30
CA PRO A 104 -5.50 -32.33 15.15
C PRO A 104 -6.37 -32.41 16.41
N ASP A 105 -5.75 -32.39 17.59
CA ASP A 105 -6.48 -32.46 18.86
C ASP A 105 -7.23 -31.15 19.12
N GLN A 106 -6.65 -30.01 18.76
CA GLN A 106 -7.32 -28.70 18.83
C GLN A 106 -8.48 -28.60 17.83
N LEU A 107 -8.28 -29.09 16.60
CA LEU A 107 -9.33 -29.16 15.59
C LEU A 107 -10.52 -30.03 16.04
N ALA A 108 -10.24 -31.13 16.73
CA ALA A 108 -11.28 -32.02 17.22
C ALA A 108 -12.20 -31.34 18.27
N LEU A 109 -11.69 -30.35 19.00
CA LEU A 109 -12.42 -29.56 19.99
C LEU A 109 -13.25 -28.41 19.37
N GLN A 110 -12.88 -27.95 18.18
CA GLN A 110 -13.54 -26.84 17.47
C GLN A 110 -13.98 -27.27 16.07
N ARG A 111 -14.92 -28.22 16.00
CA ARG A 111 -15.40 -28.76 14.71
C ARG A 111 -16.28 -27.77 13.96
N ILE A 112 -15.66 -26.89 13.18
CA ILE A 112 -16.37 -26.11 12.17
C ILE A 112 -16.51 -27.00 10.92
N GLY A 113 -17.72 -27.48 10.66
CA GLY A 113 -18.02 -28.35 9.51
C GLY A 113 -18.29 -27.60 8.20
N PHE A 114 -18.26 -26.27 8.23
CA PHE A 114 -18.43 -25.44 7.03
C PHE A 114 -17.13 -25.42 6.22
N THR A 115 -17.26 -25.72 4.92
CA THR A 115 -16.19 -25.60 3.94
C THR A 115 -16.68 -24.83 2.73
N GLU A 116 -15.76 -24.15 2.05
CA GLU A 116 -16.04 -23.46 0.79
C GLU A 116 -14.79 -23.46 -0.09
N ASP A 117 -14.95 -22.99 -1.32
CA ASP A 117 -13.83 -22.72 -2.21
C ASP A 117 -13.34 -21.28 -2.03
N TRP A 118 -12.01 -21.08 -2.05
CA TRP A 118 -11.40 -19.76 -2.10
C TRP A 118 -10.81 -19.54 -3.50
N ILE A 119 -11.56 -18.79 -4.31
CA ILE A 119 -11.22 -18.50 -5.70
C ILE A 119 -10.89 -17.01 -5.84
N ILE A 120 -9.71 -16.72 -6.39
CA ILE A 120 -9.34 -15.37 -6.86
C ILE A 120 -8.98 -15.51 -8.32
N ASP A 121 -10.01 -15.37 -9.14
CA ASP A 121 -10.01 -15.62 -10.56
C ASP A 121 -8.94 -14.86 -11.34
N GLU A 122 -8.82 -13.56 -11.08
CA GLU A 122 -7.85 -12.67 -11.72
C GLU A 122 -6.41 -12.93 -11.27
N ALA A 123 -6.22 -13.65 -10.16
CA ALA A 123 -4.94 -14.13 -9.69
C ALA A 123 -4.68 -15.58 -10.09
N GLY A 124 -5.65 -16.26 -10.70
CA GLY A 124 -5.60 -17.68 -11.01
C GLY A 124 -5.65 -18.59 -9.78
N LEU A 125 -5.92 -18.06 -8.59
CA LEU A 125 -5.96 -18.83 -7.35
C LEU A 125 -7.24 -19.68 -7.32
N ASN A 126 -7.05 -20.98 -7.16
CA ASN A 126 -8.14 -21.92 -6.97
C ASN A 126 -7.79 -22.86 -5.81
N VAL A 127 -8.57 -22.74 -4.74
CA VAL A 127 -8.41 -23.49 -3.51
C VAL A 127 -9.76 -24.10 -3.18
N SER A 128 -9.77 -25.39 -2.88
CA SER A 128 -10.98 -26.12 -2.53
C SER A 128 -10.96 -26.59 -1.10
N ASP A 129 -12.15 -26.82 -0.55
CA ASP A 129 -12.36 -27.39 0.79
C ASP A 129 -11.58 -26.64 1.89
N ILE A 130 -11.66 -25.31 1.90
CA ILE A 130 -11.04 -24.55 2.99
C ILE A 130 -11.71 -24.92 4.31
N ARG A 131 -10.89 -25.21 5.31
CA ARG A 131 -11.33 -25.58 6.66
C ARG A 131 -11.18 -24.39 7.57
N TYR A 132 -12.29 -23.99 8.17
CA TYR A 132 -12.33 -22.90 9.14
C TYR A 132 -11.93 -23.36 10.53
N ILE A 133 -11.18 -22.51 11.23
CA ILE A 133 -10.53 -22.83 12.51
C ILE A 133 -10.54 -21.57 13.38
N ALA A 134 -10.77 -21.72 14.68
CA ALA A 134 -10.85 -20.60 15.61
C ALA A 134 -9.73 -20.65 16.68
N LEU A 135 -8.49 -20.34 16.27
CA LEU A 135 -7.30 -20.41 17.12
C LEU A 135 -6.65 -19.03 17.31
N GLY A 136 -5.54 -18.97 18.04
CA GLY A 136 -4.77 -17.76 18.24
C GLY A 136 -4.17 -17.23 16.93
N LEU A 137 -4.32 -15.92 16.72
CA LEU A 137 -3.61 -15.16 15.69
C LEU A 137 -2.78 -14.09 16.39
N THR A 138 -1.47 -14.14 16.22
CA THR A 138 -0.54 -13.16 16.82
C THR A 138 0.19 -12.37 15.76
N ILE A 139 0.23 -11.05 15.93
CA ILE A 139 1.03 -10.13 15.12
C ILE A 139 1.99 -9.40 16.06
N GLN A 140 3.29 -9.50 15.77
CA GLN A 140 4.34 -8.75 16.47
C GLN A 140 4.49 -7.41 15.74
N GLY A 141 3.73 -6.39 16.14
CA GLY A 141 3.78 -5.08 15.53
C GLY A 141 4.34 -3.99 16.43
N SER A 142 3.74 -2.80 16.37
CA SER A 142 4.00 -1.71 17.34
C SER A 142 3.99 -2.20 18.79
N THR A 143 3.09 -3.15 19.07
CA THR A 143 3.11 -4.03 20.23
C THR A 143 2.87 -5.47 19.76
N THR A 144 3.17 -6.47 20.59
CA THR A 144 2.73 -7.85 20.30
C THR A 144 1.27 -8.01 20.72
N LYS A 145 0.41 -8.36 19.79
CA LYS A 145 -1.03 -8.60 20.04
C LYS A 145 -1.42 -9.99 19.60
N THR A 146 -2.17 -10.68 20.46
CA THR A 146 -2.73 -12.01 20.21
C THR A 146 -4.24 -11.91 20.33
N VAL A 147 -4.92 -12.17 19.22
CA VAL A 147 -6.37 -12.36 19.20
C VAL A 147 -6.63 -13.86 19.35
N TRP A 148 -7.24 -14.23 20.47
CA TRP A 148 -7.69 -15.59 20.72
C TRP A 148 -9.00 -15.86 19.98
N ASN A 149 -9.23 -17.11 19.59
CA ASN A 149 -10.42 -17.50 18.83
C ASN A 149 -10.58 -16.69 17.52
N ALA A 150 -9.47 -16.38 16.85
CA ALA A 150 -9.46 -15.61 15.61
C ALA A 150 -10.02 -16.43 14.44
N SER A 151 -10.67 -15.77 13.48
CA SER A 151 -11.14 -16.43 12.26
C SER A 151 -9.96 -16.77 11.34
N LEU A 152 -9.59 -18.05 11.34
CA LEU A 152 -8.54 -18.63 10.53
C LEU A 152 -9.12 -19.66 9.57
N SER A 153 -8.43 -19.90 8.47
CA SER A 153 -8.70 -21.08 7.65
C SER A 153 -7.44 -21.66 7.03
N THR A 154 -7.45 -22.95 6.78
CA THR A 154 -6.36 -23.65 6.07
C THR A 154 -6.95 -24.66 5.08
N CYS A 155 -6.16 -25.07 4.11
CA CYS A 155 -6.57 -26.04 3.10
C CYS A 155 -5.44 -26.97 2.71
N ASP A 156 -5.83 -28.15 2.24
CA ASP A 156 -4.90 -29.22 1.83
C ASP A 156 -4.72 -29.30 0.31
N ILE A 157 -5.55 -28.58 -0.45
CA ILE A 157 -5.60 -28.62 -1.91
C ILE A 157 -5.75 -27.20 -2.43
N GLY A 158 -4.80 -26.73 -3.23
CA GLY A 158 -4.87 -25.41 -3.82
C GLY A 158 -3.71 -25.12 -4.76
N HIS A 159 -3.97 -24.34 -5.80
CA HIS A 159 -2.99 -23.96 -6.78
C HIS A 159 -3.28 -22.58 -7.37
N ILE A 160 -2.29 -22.05 -8.07
CA ILE A 160 -2.40 -20.86 -8.91
C ILE A 160 -2.25 -21.33 -10.35
N THR A 161 -3.22 -21.04 -11.19
CA THR A 161 -3.12 -21.20 -12.64
C THR A 161 -2.69 -19.87 -13.25
N TYR A 162 -1.45 -19.79 -13.73
CA TYR A 162 -0.94 -18.60 -14.41
C TYR A 162 -1.63 -18.43 -15.78
N PRO A 163 -1.59 -17.24 -16.41
CA PRO A 163 -2.23 -16.95 -17.70
C PRO A 163 -1.89 -17.95 -18.82
N ASN A 164 -0.65 -18.46 -18.86
CA ASN A 164 -0.22 -19.49 -19.80
C ASN A 164 -0.79 -20.91 -19.53
N GLY A 165 -1.57 -21.08 -18.47
CA GLY A 165 -2.16 -22.35 -18.03
C GLY A 165 -1.24 -23.21 -17.18
N ILE A 166 0.01 -22.79 -16.92
CA ILE A 166 0.89 -23.49 -15.99
C ILE A 166 0.32 -23.36 -14.59
N GLN A 167 0.34 -24.46 -13.84
CA GLN A 167 -0.05 -24.48 -12.44
C GLN A 167 1.18 -24.45 -11.53
N GLY A 168 1.12 -23.61 -10.51
CA GLY A 168 2.06 -23.62 -9.39
C GLY A 168 1.31 -23.74 -8.07
N GLY A 169 1.96 -24.26 -7.03
CA GLY A 169 1.38 -24.27 -5.69
C GLY A 169 1.35 -22.86 -5.09
N VAL A 170 0.45 -22.64 -4.14
CA VAL A 170 0.22 -21.31 -3.56
C VAL A 170 1.41 -20.89 -2.67
N PRO A 171 2.08 -19.76 -2.97
CA PRO A 171 3.28 -19.37 -2.23
C PRO A 171 2.99 -18.81 -0.84
N LEU A 172 1.85 -18.11 -0.70
CA LEU A 172 1.46 -17.37 0.50
C LEU A 172 -0.04 -17.38 0.70
N GLY A 173 -0.46 -17.44 1.96
CA GLY A 173 -1.82 -17.15 2.41
C GLY A 173 -2.15 -15.67 2.42
N SER A 174 -3.24 -15.31 3.09
CA SER A 174 -3.71 -13.93 3.22
C SER A 174 -4.00 -13.55 4.67
N LEU A 175 -3.65 -12.32 5.05
CA LEU A 175 -4.11 -11.68 6.29
C LEU A 175 -5.40 -10.92 5.99
N SER A 176 -6.49 -11.35 6.62
CA SER A 176 -7.76 -10.64 6.52
C SER A 176 -7.64 -9.22 7.05
N LEU A 177 -8.15 -8.25 6.29
CA LEU A 177 -8.19 -6.84 6.69
C LEU A 177 -9.51 -6.46 7.37
N GLY A 178 -10.35 -7.44 7.70
CA GLY A 178 -11.68 -7.27 8.32
C GLY A 178 -12.82 -7.80 7.44
N ALA A 179 -14.03 -7.37 7.75
CA ALA A 179 -15.30 -7.65 7.09
C ALA A 179 -16.36 -6.66 7.59
N SER A 180 -17.56 -6.71 7.02
CA SER A 180 -18.68 -5.86 7.46
C SER A 180 -19.15 -6.14 8.89
N GLU A 181 -18.80 -7.30 9.43
CA GLU A 181 -19.10 -7.71 10.81
C GLU A 181 -17.82 -7.76 11.64
N GLU A 182 -17.97 -7.78 12.97
CA GLU A 182 -16.85 -7.90 13.91
C GLU A 182 -16.40 -9.37 14.13
N TYR A 183 -17.29 -10.32 13.86
CA TYR A 183 -17.08 -11.76 14.03
C TYR A 183 -17.57 -12.52 12.82
N GLN A 184 -16.94 -13.65 12.55
CA GLN A 184 -17.50 -14.68 11.69
C GLN A 184 -18.19 -15.73 12.56
N THR A 185 -19.50 -15.91 12.38
CA THR A 185 -20.30 -16.85 13.16
C THR A 185 -20.51 -18.15 12.40
N PHE A 186 -20.11 -19.27 12.98
CA PHE A 186 -20.34 -20.61 12.45
C PHE A 186 -21.37 -21.35 13.30
N SER A 187 -22.49 -21.72 12.68
CA SER A 187 -23.53 -22.51 13.34
C SER A 187 -23.11 -23.98 13.43
N LEU A 188 -23.07 -24.53 14.65
CA LEU A 188 -22.79 -25.95 14.87
C LEU A 188 -24.06 -26.80 14.83
N ASN A 189 -25.20 -26.21 15.16
CA ASN A 189 -26.52 -26.83 15.18
C ASN A 189 -27.60 -25.73 15.09
N ASP A 190 -28.87 -26.10 15.23
CA ASP A 190 -30.01 -25.16 15.19
C ASP A 190 -30.11 -24.25 16.44
N ARG A 191 -29.20 -24.38 17.42
CA ARG A 191 -29.19 -23.58 18.66
C ARG A 191 -28.13 -22.49 18.56
N PRO A 192 -28.52 -21.20 18.47
CA PRO A 192 -27.56 -20.11 18.37
C PRO A 192 -26.55 -20.01 19.53
N SER A 193 -26.87 -20.55 20.71
CA SER A 193 -25.96 -20.59 21.87
C SER A 193 -24.71 -21.42 21.64
N ASP A 194 -24.75 -22.33 20.68
CA ASP A 194 -23.69 -23.29 20.41
C ASP A 194 -22.82 -22.83 19.22
N ASN A 195 -23.07 -21.64 18.68
CA ASN A 195 -22.31 -21.08 17.58
C ASN A 195 -20.87 -20.75 17.99
N ILE A 196 -19.93 -20.97 17.07
CA ILE A 196 -18.56 -20.49 17.20
C ILE A 196 -18.50 -19.08 16.61
N ASN A 197 -18.21 -18.08 17.44
CA ASN A 197 -17.99 -16.70 17.00
C ASN A 197 -16.49 -16.44 16.90
N ALA A 198 -15.92 -16.57 15.70
CA ALA A 198 -14.51 -16.35 15.46
C ALA A 198 -14.23 -14.85 15.24
N ALA A 199 -13.29 -14.29 16.00
CA ALA A 199 -12.99 -12.86 16.00
C ALA A 199 -12.16 -12.46 14.77
N LEU A 200 -12.47 -11.30 14.20
CA LEU A 200 -11.61 -10.69 13.18
C LEU A 200 -10.52 -9.87 13.86
N PHE A 201 -9.26 -10.04 13.45
CA PHE A 201 -8.13 -9.41 14.14
C PHE A 201 -8.30 -7.89 14.36
N PRO A 202 -8.52 -7.07 13.32
CA PRO A 202 -8.74 -5.64 13.50
C PRO A 202 -10.00 -5.28 14.30
N ALA A 203 -11.08 -6.08 14.22
CA ALA A 203 -12.30 -5.84 15.00
C ALA A 203 -12.07 -6.10 16.49
N GLN A 204 -11.32 -7.15 16.83
CA GLN A 204 -10.99 -7.47 18.21
C GLN A 204 -10.09 -6.40 18.84
N LEU A 205 -9.10 -5.89 18.10
CA LEU A 205 -8.26 -4.77 18.57
C LEU A 205 -9.11 -3.54 18.92
N HIS A 206 -10.07 -3.20 18.06
CA HIS A 206 -10.99 -2.10 18.33
C HIS A 206 -11.84 -2.36 19.58
N LYS A 207 -12.45 -3.54 19.70
CA LYS A 207 -13.29 -3.90 20.85
C LYS A 207 -12.53 -3.89 22.17
N GLU A 208 -11.26 -4.26 22.17
CA GLU A 208 -10.39 -4.24 23.35
C GLU A 208 -9.85 -2.84 23.68
N GLY A 209 -10.15 -1.84 22.85
CA GLY A 209 -9.65 -0.48 23.01
C GLY A 209 -8.17 -0.32 22.63
N ASP A 210 -7.60 -1.27 21.90
CA ASP A 210 -6.21 -1.20 21.43
C ASP A 210 -6.05 -0.27 20.24
N THR A 211 -7.09 -0.17 19.41
CA THR A 211 -7.15 0.74 18.26
C THR A 211 -8.38 1.63 18.35
N PRO A 212 -8.32 2.88 17.84
CA PRO A 212 -9.42 3.86 17.96
C PRO A 212 -10.65 3.51 17.10
N SER A 213 -10.50 2.67 16.07
CA SER A 213 -11.60 2.22 15.23
C SER A 213 -11.33 0.84 14.62
N TYR A 214 -12.38 0.23 14.09
CA TYR A 214 -12.29 -0.94 13.22
C TYR A 214 -12.06 -0.50 11.77
N SER A 215 -10.80 -0.20 11.46
CA SER A 215 -10.38 0.30 10.15
C SER A 215 -8.96 -0.16 9.80
N TYR A 216 -8.53 0.09 8.57
CA TYR A 216 -7.14 -0.05 8.17
C TYR A 216 -6.72 0.99 7.12
N GLY A 217 -5.42 1.26 7.10
CA GLY A 217 -4.72 1.93 6.00
C GLY A 217 -3.58 1.05 5.48
N LEU A 218 -3.47 0.95 4.15
CA LEU A 218 -2.55 0.07 3.45
C LEU A 218 -1.88 0.79 2.28
N HIS A 219 -0.56 0.73 2.24
CA HIS A 219 0.25 0.90 1.04
C HIS A 219 1.19 -0.29 0.94
N ILE A 220 1.22 -1.00 -0.18
CA ILE A 220 1.99 -2.26 -0.26
C ILE A 220 3.49 -2.06 -0.51
N GLY A 221 3.93 -0.82 -0.69
CA GLY A 221 5.32 -0.50 -1.01
C GLY A 221 5.72 -0.97 -2.41
N SER A 222 7.02 -1.09 -2.66
CA SER A 222 7.55 -1.68 -3.89
C SER A 222 8.81 -2.50 -3.61
N ALA A 223 8.77 -3.79 -3.90
CA ALA A 223 9.90 -4.68 -3.67
C ALA A 223 11.10 -4.37 -4.57
N SER A 224 10.88 -3.91 -5.81
CA SER A 224 11.96 -3.57 -6.75
C SER A 224 12.76 -2.33 -6.32
N PHE A 225 12.18 -1.49 -5.47
CA PHE A 225 12.81 -0.29 -4.93
C PHE A 225 13.19 -0.42 -3.44
N ASP A 226 13.10 -1.64 -2.89
CA ASP A 226 13.26 -1.94 -1.46
C ASP A 226 12.46 -0.99 -0.56
N TYR A 227 11.27 -0.61 -1.03
CA TYR A 227 10.39 0.30 -0.35
C TYR A 227 9.36 -0.52 0.43
N PRO A 228 9.49 -0.64 1.77
CA PRO A 228 8.57 -1.45 2.54
C PRO A 228 7.14 -0.92 2.43
N GLY A 229 6.18 -1.85 2.49
CA GLY A 229 4.79 -1.48 2.69
C GLY A 229 4.54 -0.84 4.06
N SER A 230 3.34 -0.32 4.23
CA SER A 230 2.82 0.25 5.47
C SER A 230 1.39 -0.26 5.66
N LEU A 231 1.16 -0.99 6.74
CA LEU A 231 -0.17 -1.44 7.16
C LEU A 231 -0.40 -1.00 8.60
N ALA A 232 -1.51 -0.32 8.84
CA ALA A 232 -1.94 0.02 10.19
C ALA A 232 -3.43 -0.32 10.37
N PHE A 233 -3.79 -0.89 11.51
CA PHE A 233 -5.19 -1.07 11.95
C PHE A 233 -5.60 0.09 12.85
N GLY A 234 -6.82 0.60 12.70
CA GLY A 234 -7.31 1.78 13.41
C GLY A 234 -6.67 3.11 12.97
N GLY A 235 -5.98 3.12 11.83
CA GLY A 235 -5.25 4.29 11.37
C GLY A 235 -4.50 4.03 10.08
N TYR A 236 -3.65 4.97 9.70
CA TYR A 236 -2.85 4.93 8.48
C TYR A 236 -1.57 5.75 8.65
N ASN A 237 -0.56 5.49 7.83
CA ASN A 237 0.58 6.40 7.72
C ASN A 237 0.23 7.53 6.73
N LYS A 238 0.04 8.75 7.22
CA LYS A 238 -0.26 9.95 6.41
C LYS A 238 0.84 10.25 5.40
N GLY A 239 2.09 9.92 5.72
CA GLY A 239 3.21 10.02 4.79
C GLY A 239 3.15 9.04 3.60
N ARG A 240 2.12 8.19 3.51
CA ARG A 240 1.81 7.34 2.35
C ARG A 240 0.62 7.84 1.52
N VAL A 241 0.10 9.02 1.83
CA VAL A 241 -1.09 9.59 1.17
C VAL A 241 -0.73 10.97 0.62
N ILE A 242 -0.73 11.10 -0.71
CA ILE A 242 -0.67 12.40 -1.38
C ILE A 242 -2.11 12.75 -1.79
N GLY A 243 -2.60 13.90 -1.32
CA GLY A 243 -3.91 14.41 -1.70
C GLY A 243 -3.97 14.86 -3.17
N PRO A 244 -5.15 14.90 -3.79
CA PRO A 244 -6.47 14.60 -3.22
C PRO A 244 -6.76 13.10 -3.04
N VAL A 245 -7.79 12.79 -2.24
CA VAL A 245 -8.26 11.42 -1.94
C VAL A 245 -9.61 11.20 -2.59
N THR A 246 -9.86 10.00 -3.12
CA THR A 246 -11.20 9.57 -3.56
C THR A 246 -11.79 8.61 -2.54
N SER A 247 -13.11 8.59 -2.43
CA SER A 247 -13.82 7.79 -1.42
C SER A 247 -15.06 7.15 -2.01
N PHE A 248 -15.35 5.92 -1.60
CA PHE A 248 -16.53 5.16 -2.02
C PHE A 248 -17.12 4.43 -0.83
N ARG A 249 -18.45 4.51 -0.68
CA ARG A 249 -19.18 4.08 0.52
C ARG A 249 -20.04 2.86 0.23
N ASN A 250 -20.03 1.89 1.14
CA ASN A 250 -20.74 0.61 1.06
C ASN A 250 -20.39 -0.24 -0.18
N GLU A 251 -19.36 0.16 -0.91
CA GLU A 251 -18.85 -0.51 -2.10
C GLU A 251 -17.45 -1.06 -1.83
N THR A 252 -17.05 -2.04 -2.62
CA THR A 252 -15.67 -2.57 -2.65
C THR A 252 -14.92 -2.13 -3.91
N ALA A 253 -15.64 -1.63 -4.91
CA ALA A 253 -15.10 -1.11 -6.15
C ALA A 253 -15.34 0.41 -6.25
N VAL A 254 -14.43 1.10 -6.92
CA VAL A 254 -14.47 2.55 -7.17
C VAL A 254 -14.76 2.80 -8.65
N ASP A 255 -15.38 3.94 -8.98
CA ASP A 255 -15.51 4.34 -10.37
C ASP A 255 -14.14 4.75 -10.95
N LEU A 256 -13.73 4.08 -12.02
CA LEU A 256 -12.57 4.44 -12.83
C LEU A 256 -13.08 5.21 -14.06
N LEU A 257 -12.63 6.46 -14.19
CA LEU A 257 -13.05 7.38 -15.24
C LEU A 257 -12.23 7.19 -16.53
N ASP A 258 -10.91 7.04 -16.39
CA ASP A 258 -10.01 6.90 -17.52
C ASP A 258 -8.66 6.25 -17.13
N ILE A 259 -7.95 5.74 -18.13
CA ILE A 259 -6.55 5.35 -18.07
C ILE A 259 -5.77 6.17 -19.11
N GLY A 260 -4.62 6.71 -18.72
CA GLY A 260 -3.77 7.50 -19.61
C GLY A 260 -2.28 7.21 -19.44
N ILE A 261 -1.46 7.85 -20.27
CA ILE A 261 -0.01 7.87 -20.17
C ILE A 261 0.43 9.34 -20.11
N GLY A 262 1.33 9.65 -19.17
CA GLY A 262 1.89 10.98 -19.03
C GLY A 262 3.33 10.94 -18.54
N VAL A 263 3.88 12.14 -18.33
CA VAL A 263 5.26 12.35 -17.87
C VAL A 263 5.23 13.40 -16.78
N GLU A 264 5.78 13.09 -15.61
CA GLU A 264 5.69 13.97 -14.44
C GLU A 264 6.48 15.27 -14.64
N TYR A 265 7.69 15.15 -15.19
CA TYR A 265 8.53 16.28 -15.58
C TYR A 265 9.60 15.84 -16.58
N GLY A 266 10.22 16.82 -17.25
CA GLY A 266 11.26 16.58 -18.25
C GLY A 266 10.69 16.28 -19.64
N ALA A 267 11.56 15.84 -20.56
CA ALA A 267 11.13 15.51 -21.91
C ALA A 267 10.42 14.16 -21.93
N SER A 268 9.38 14.05 -22.77
CA SER A 268 8.69 12.78 -22.95
C SER A 268 9.59 11.74 -23.63
N PRO A 269 9.62 10.47 -23.13
CA PRO A 269 10.27 9.38 -23.84
C PRO A 269 9.43 8.91 -25.05
N PHE A 270 8.19 9.39 -25.19
CA PHE A 270 7.27 9.04 -26.28
C PHE A 270 7.27 10.10 -27.39
N ALA A 271 6.58 9.80 -28.49
CA ALA A 271 6.31 10.76 -29.56
C ALA A 271 5.15 11.74 -29.23
N PHE A 272 4.68 11.73 -27.98
CA PHE A 272 3.59 12.55 -27.46
C PHE A 272 3.90 12.97 -26.01
N ASP A 273 3.33 14.07 -25.55
CA ASP A 273 3.52 14.53 -24.16
C ASP A 273 2.58 13.83 -23.18
N ALA A 274 1.34 13.60 -23.59
CA ALA A 274 0.35 12.84 -22.85
C ALA A 274 -0.62 12.11 -23.80
N LYS A 275 -1.25 11.05 -23.31
CA LYS A 275 -2.29 10.30 -24.00
C LYS A 275 -3.38 9.90 -23.00
N GLU A 276 -4.62 10.22 -23.34
CA GLU A 276 -5.81 9.92 -22.53
C GLU A 276 -6.73 8.96 -23.30
N GLU A 277 -7.85 8.58 -22.69
CA GLU A 277 -8.91 7.75 -23.27
C GLU A 277 -8.41 6.34 -23.66
N LEU A 278 -7.51 5.76 -22.88
CA LEU A 278 -7.03 4.39 -23.12
C LEU A 278 -8.00 3.35 -22.56
N LEU A 279 -8.87 3.74 -21.62
CA LEU A 279 -9.90 2.89 -21.05
C LEU A 279 -11.03 2.66 -22.07
N SER A 280 -11.12 1.44 -22.59
CA SER A 280 -12.04 1.13 -23.71
C SER A 280 -13.52 1.08 -23.34
N THR A 281 -13.84 1.00 -22.05
CA THR A 281 -15.22 0.81 -21.56
C THR A 281 -15.94 2.11 -21.23
N GLY A 282 -15.23 3.25 -21.25
CA GLY A 282 -15.66 4.45 -20.54
C GLY A 282 -15.67 4.23 -19.03
N THR A 283 -16.35 5.12 -18.29
CA THR A 283 -16.47 5.03 -16.83
C THR A 283 -17.02 3.68 -16.39
N THR A 284 -16.31 2.99 -15.50
CA THR A 284 -16.70 1.65 -15.02
C THR A 284 -16.17 1.38 -13.62
N LYS A 285 -16.66 0.32 -12.98
CA LYS A 285 -16.20 -0.10 -11.64
C LYS A 285 -14.86 -0.83 -11.73
N ALA A 286 -13.91 -0.41 -10.89
CA ALA A 286 -12.62 -1.05 -10.71
C ALA A 286 -12.47 -1.50 -9.25
N LEU A 287 -12.06 -2.75 -9.04
CA LEU A 287 -11.84 -3.33 -7.72
C LEU A 287 -10.34 -3.22 -7.35
N PRO A 288 -9.95 -2.43 -6.35
CA PRO A 288 -8.60 -2.51 -5.77
C PRO A 288 -8.47 -3.82 -4.98
N ASN A 289 -7.59 -4.72 -5.40
CA ASN A 289 -7.42 -6.02 -4.75
C ASN A 289 -5.94 -6.34 -4.45
N PRO A 290 -5.48 -6.22 -3.19
CA PRO A 290 -4.11 -6.57 -2.80
C PRO A 290 -3.72 -8.03 -3.04
N LEU A 291 -4.69 -8.94 -3.18
CA LEU A 291 -4.43 -10.36 -3.43
C LEU A 291 -4.24 -10.68 -4.92
N ALA A 292 -4.67 -9.80 -5.83
CA ALA A 292 -4.40 -9.93 -7.26
C ALA A 292 -3.02 -9.35 -7.63
N PRO A 293 -2.19 -10.00 -8.46
CA PRO A 293 -0.88 -9.46 -8.86
C PRO A 293 -0.96 -8.36 -9.92
N TYR A 294 -1.91 -8.46 -10.86
CA TYR A 294 -1.87 -7.74 -12.14
C TYR A 294 -2.72 -6.49 -12.21
N LEU A 295 -2.55 -5.73 -13.29
CA LEU A 295 -3.59 -4.88 -13.85
C LEU A 295 -4.50 -5.78 -14.71
N SER A 296 -5.60 -6.26 -14.14
CA SER A 296 -6.55 -7.11 -14.84
C SER A 296 -7.58 -6.21 -15.53
N LEU A 297 -7.35 -5.93 -16.81
CA LEU A 297 -8.12 -4.98 -17.61
C LEU A 297 -8.75 -5.66 -18.84
N PRO A 298 -9.81 -5.10 -19.45
CA PRO A 298 -10.32 -5.58 -20.73
C PRO A 298 -9.19 -5.71 -21.75
N GLY A 299 -9.20 -6.78 -22.56
CA GLY A 299 -8.10 -7.04 -23.51
C GLY A 299 -7.83 -5.86 -24.44
N THR A 300 -8.89 -5.19 -24.91
CA THR A 300 -8.82 -3.98 -25.73
C THR A 300 -8.13 -2.80 -25.03
N THR A 301 -8.33 -2.63 -23.72
CA THR A 301 -7.63 -1.63 -22.92
C THR A 301 -6.15 -1.96 -22.81
N CYS A 302 -5.79 -3.22 -22.52
CA CYS A 302 -4.37 -3.63 -22.52
C CYS A 302 -3.71 -3.41 -23.88
N GLU A 303 -4.39 -3.73 -24.99
CA GLU A 303 -3.89 -3.48 -26.34
C GLU A 303 -3.70 -1.99 -26.65
N ASN A 304 -4.63 -1.13 -26.24
CA ASN A 304 -4.53 0.32 -26.44
C ASN A 304 -3.29 0.90 -25.75
N ILE A 305 -2.98 0.43 -24.54
CA ILE A 305 -1.78 0.82 -23.81
C ILE A 305 -0.54 0.23 -24.49
N ALA A 306 -0.55 -1.08 -24.77
CA ALA A 306 0.59 -1.81 -25.32
C ALA A 306 1.06 -1.26 -26.67
N LYS A 307 0.17 -0.74 -27.53
CA LYS A 307 0.51 -0.09 -28.81
C LYS A 307 1.42 1.14 -28.65
N LEU A 308 1.48 1.72 -27.46
CA LEU A 308 2.28 2.90 -27.14
C LEU A 308 3.62 2.56 -26.47
N LEU A 309 3.86 1.26 -26.19
CA LEU A 309 5.01 0.77 -25.46
C LEU A 309 5.83 -0.20 -26.35
N PRO A 310 7.15 -0.30 -26.15
CA PRO A 310 7.98 -1.34 -26.77
C PRO A 310 7.76 -2.71 -26.10
N VAL A 311 6.52 -3.20 -26.14
CA VAL A 311 6.11 -4.52 -25.64
C VAL A 311 5.58 -5.38 -26.76
N THR A 312 5.65 -6.69 -26.61
CA THR A 312 5.03 -7.65 -27.54
C THR A 312 4.23 -8.67 -26.73
N TYR A 313 2.99 -8.91 -27.15
CA TYR A 313 2.18 -9.96 -26.54
C TYR A 313 2.71 -11.33 -26.97
N ASP A 314 3.22 -12.09 -26.01
CA ASP A 314 3.63 -13.47 -26.22
C ASP A 314 2.40 -14.38 -26.11
N VAL A 315 1.98 -14.97 -27.23
CA VAL A 315 0.76 -15.79 -27.29
C VAL A 315 0.87 -17.07 -26.44
N SER A 316 2.08 -17.60 -26.26
CA SER A 316 2.31 -18.82 -25.46
C SER A 316 2.27 -18.50 -23.97
N LEU A 317 2.92 -17.41 -23.57
CA LEU A 317 2.96 -16.99 -22.17
C LEU A 317 1.68 -16.24 -21.74
N ARG A 318 0.95 -15.65 -22.70
CA ARG A 318 -0.19 -14.77 -22.46
C ARG A 318 0.15 -13.55 -21.60
N TYR A 319 1.35 -13.01 -21.80
CA TYR A 319 1.84 -11.78 -21.17
C TYR A 319 2.38 -10.82 -22.22
N TYR A 320 2.36 -9.52 -21.92
CA TYR A 320 3.09 -8.51 -22.68
C TYR A 320 4.53 -8.44 -22.20
N LEU A 321 5.48 -8.90 -23.02
CA LEU A 321 6.90 -8.88 -22.71
C LEU A 321 7.54 -7.56 -23.15
N TRP A 322 8.37 -6.97 -22.30
CA TRP A 322 9.19 -5.82 -22.69
C TRP A 322 10.26 -6.23 -23.70
N ASN A 323 10.41 -5.45 -24.77
CA ASN A 323 11.57 -5.57 -25.64
C ASN A 323 12.77 -4.86 -25.02
N THR A 324 13.55 -5.58 -24.22
CA THR A 324 14.69 -5.01 -23.47
C THR A 324 15.85 -4.53 -24.35
N HIS A 325 15.85 -4.87 -25.64
CA HIS A 325 16.83 -4.39 -26.62
C HIS A 325 16.38 -3.09 -27.32
N ASP A 326 15.12 -2.68 -27.15
CA ASP A 326 14.61 -1.43 -27.72
C ASP A 326 15.18 -0.23 -26.93
N PRO A 327 15.80 0.76 -27.59
CA PRO A 327 16.27 1.98 -26.91
C PRO A 327 15.16 2.73 -26.15
N LEU A 328 13.89 2.62 -26.58
CA LEU A 328 12.75 3.21 -25.89
C LEU A 328 12.44 2.50 -24.56
N TYR A 329 12.72 1.21 -24.43
CA TYR A 329 12.45 0.47 -23.19
C TYR A 329 13.16 1.12 -22.01
N THR A 330 14.48 1.28 -22.10
CA THR A 330 15.27 1.88 -21.01
C THR A 330 14.84 3.33 -20.76
N LYS A 331 14.55 4.10 -21.81
CA LYS A 331 14.07 5.48 -21.66
C LYS A 331 12.75 5.53 -20.89
N ILE A 332 11.78 4.68 -21.21
CA ILE A 332 10.47 4.67 -20.55
C ILE A 332 10.60 4.26 -19.09
N VAL A 333 11.17 3.08 -18.80
CA VAL A 333 11.19 2.50 -17.45
C VAL A 333 12.12 3.23 -16.48
N SER A 334 13.05 4.04 -16.98
CA SER A 334 13.91 4.89 -16.13
C SER A 334 13.43 6.34 -16.02
N SER A 335 12.51 6.79 -16.86
CA SER A 335 12.03 8.19 -16.87
C SER A 335 10.92 8.47 -15.85
N PRO A 336 10.56 9.75 -15.65
CA PRO A 336 9.34 10.17 -14.94
C PRO A 336 8.01 9.84 -15.65
N ALA A 337 8.00 8.95 -16.65
CA ALA A 337 6.79 8.51 -17.33
C ALA A 337 5.96 7.56 -16.47
N TYR A 338 4.64 7.68 -16.57
CA TYR A 338 3.69 6.90 -15.79
C TYR A 338 2.46 6.48 -16.61
N LEU A 339 1.80 5.44 -16.12
CA LEU A 339 0.41 5.12 -16.44
C LEU A 339 -0.50 5.79 -15.39
N SER A 340 -1.49 6.58 -15.82
CA SER A 340 -2.42 7.26 -14.93
C SER A 340 -3.78 6.58 -14.87
N PHE A 341 -4.41 6.62 -13.70
CA PHE A 341 -5.76 6.15 -13.45
C PHE A 341 -6.56 7.29 -12.82
N SER A 342 -7.66 7.68 -13.45
CA SER A 342 -8.48 8.82 -13.03
C SER A 342 -9.73 8.34 -12.30
N PHE A 343 -9.98 8.90 -11.12
CA PHE A 343 -11.10 8.58 -10.25
C PHE A 343 -11.91 9.85 -9.93
N PRO A 344 -13.21 9.74 -9.60
CA PRO A 344 -13.99 10.90 -9.20
C PRO A 344 -13.47 11.52 -7.89
N PRO A 345 -13.73 12.82 -7.65
CA PRO A 345 -13.46 13.44 -6.36
C PRO A 345 -14.22 12.77 -5.22
N SER A 346 -13.68 12.85 -4.00
CA SER A 346 -14.48 12.64 -2.79
C SER A 346 -15.63 13.66 -2.69
N PRO A 347 -16.74 13.32 -2.00
CA PRO A 347 -17.84 14.25 -1.76
C PRO A 347 -17.34 15.60 -1.22
N GLY A 348 -17.81 16.70 -1.81
CA GLY A 348 -17.40 18.06 -1.44
C GLY A 348 -16.15 18.59 -2.15
N HIS A 349 -15.49 17.79 -2.99
CA HIS A 349 -14.37 18.22 -3.85
C HIS A 349 -14.79 18.24 -5.33
N THR A 350 -14.08 19.03 -6.13
CA THR A 350 -14.39 19.21 -7.57
C THR A 350 -13.43 18.48 -8.50
N ASP A 351 -12.20 18.24 -8.04
CA ASP A 351 -11.13 17.78 -8.91
C ASP A 351 -10.99 16.26 -8.85
N ASN A 352 -10.92 15.65 -10.04
CA ASN A 352 -10.67 14.21 -10.15
C ASN A 352 -9.35 13.83 -9.50
N VAL A 353 -9.31 12.65 -8.92
CA VAL A 353 -8.10 12.09 -8.30
C VAL A 353 -7.36 11.28 -9.36
N VAL A 354 -6.12 11.66 -9.64
CA VAL A 354 -5.28 10.95 -10.62
C VAL A 354 -4.17 10.20 -9.88
N ILE A 355 -4.18 8.88 -9.97
CA ILE A 355 -3.13 8.02 -9.44
C ILE A 355 -2.18 7.64 -10.58
N LYS A 356 -0.92 8.03 -10.44
CA LYS A 356 0.18 7.85 -11.37
C LYS A 356 1.01 6.65 -10.91
N VAL A 357 1.13 5.65 -11.78
CA VAL A 357 1.96 4.46 -11.59
C VAL A 357 3.16 4.56 -12.52
N PRO A 358 4.37 4.88 -12.02
CA PRO A 358 5.56 4.99 -12.86
C PRO A 358 5.85 3.69 -13.62
N PHE A 359 6.28 3.77 -14.87
CA PHE A 359 6.62 2.57 -15.65
C PHE A 359 7.76 1.76 -15.02
N ALA A 360 8.58 2.39 -14.18
CA ALA A 360 9.59 1.71 -13.37
C ALA A 360 9.00 0.66 -12.42
N LEU A 361 7.76 0.87 -11.92
CA LEU A 361 7.02 -0.11 -11.11
C LEU A 361 6.30 -1.18 -11.96
N LEU A 362 6.13 -0.92 -13.25
CA LEU A 362 5.45 -1.78 -14.22
C LEU A 362 6.45 -2.56 -15.10
N ASN A 363 7.72 -2.56 -14.71
CA ASN A 363 8.80 -3.37 -15.27
C ASN A 363 9.06 -4.57 -14.36
N LEU A 364 8.08 -5.48 -14.31
CA LEU A 364 8.12 -6.66 -13.44
C LEU A 364 8.79 -7.83 -14.14
N THR A 365 9.19 -8.84 -13.38
CA THR A 365 9.91 -10.01 -13.89
C THR A 365 9.06 -11.26 -13.72
N LEU A 366 8.88 -12.02 -14.82
CA LEU A 366 8.38 -13.38 -14.78
C LEU A 366 9.54 -14.32 -14.49
N GLU A 367 9.33 -15.27 -13.58
CA GLU A 367 10.30 -16.28 -13.17
C GLU A 367 9.66 -17.68 -13.22
N HIS A 368 10.40 -18.69 -12.78
CA HIS A 368 9.91 -20.07 -12.68
C HIS A 368 8.73 -20.15 -11.70
N PRO A 369 7.62 -20.85 -12.02
CA PRO A 369 7.44 -21.80 -13.12
C PRO A 369 6.85 -21.20 -14.40
N ILE A 370 6.59 -19.89 -14.45
CA ILE A 370 5.98 -19.25 -15.62
C ILE A 370 6.95 -19.29 -16.81
N THR A 371 8.24 -19.07 -16.53
CA THR A 371 9.31 -19.07 -17.53
C THR A 371 10.55 -19.79 -17.01
N ASP A 372 11.30 -20.42 -17.91
CA ASP A 372 12.56 -21.11 -17.57
C ASP A 372 13.72 -20.16 -17.28
N SER A 373 13.60 -18.90 -17.73
CA SER A 373 14.59 -17.85 -17.50
C SER A 373 13.87 -16.52 -17.29
N PRO A 374 14.38 -15.63 -16.41
CA PRO A 374 13.71 -14.38 -16.08
C PRO A 374 13.37 -13.53 -17.31
N LYS A 375 12.11 -13.08 -17.42
CA LYS A 375 11.64 -12.20 -18.51
C LYS A 375 10.99 -10.94 -17.96
N GLN A 376 11.41 -9.77 -18.44
CA GLN A 376 10.75 -8.50 -18.11
C GLN A 376 9.40 -8.41 -18.83
N TYR A 377 8.35 -8.04 -18.11
CA TYR A 377 6.99 -7.96 -18.64
C TYR A 377 6.24 -6.73 -18.09
N PHE A 378 5.26 -6.29 -18.86
CA PHE A 378 4.31 -5.26 -18.49
C PHE A 378 3.06 -5.94 -17.90
N PRO A 379 2.67 -5.64 -16.64
CA PRO A 379 1.69 -6.43 -15.91
C PRO A 379 0.22 -6.13 -16.23
N CYS A 380 -0.10 -5.86 -17.50
CA CYS A 380 -1.48 -5.83 -17.99
C CYS A 380 -1.88 -7.22 -18.45
N VAL A 381 -2.88 -7.82 -17.78
CA VAL A 381 -3.39 -9.14 -18.14
C VAL A 381 -4.84 -8.98 -18.62
N PRO A 382 -5.16 -9.39 -19.86
CA PRO A 382 -6.53 -9.36 -20.37
C PRO A 382 -7.50 -10.12 -19.46
N TYR A 383 -8.58 -9.46 -19.04
CA TYR A 383 -9.58 -10.00 -18.14
C TYR A 383 -10.96 -9.42 -18.47
N GLU A 384 -11.93 -10.31 -18.72
CA GLU A 384 -13.24 -9.92 -19.29
C GLU A 384 -14.36 -9.80 -18.24
N ARG A 385 -14.10 -10.14 -16.97
CA ARG A 385 -15.13 -10.14 -15.91
C ARG A 385 -15.18 -8.85 -15.10
N GLY A 386 -14.43 -7.82 -15.50
CA GLY A 386 -14.37 -6.53 -14.83
C GLY A 386 -12.96 -5.97 -14.80
N ILE A 387 -12.76 -4.90 -14.03
CA ILE A 387 -11.44 -4.31 -13.81
C ILE A 387 -10.98 -4.63 -12.39
N VAL A 388 -9.81 -5.25 -12.27
CA VAL A 388 -9.14 -5.45 -10.98
C VAL A 388 -7.79 -4.76 -10.99
N LEU A 389 -7.61 -3.84 -10.04
CA LEU A 389 -6.38 -3.10 -9.82
C LEU A 389 -5.60 -3.81 -8.70
N GLY A 390 -4.73 -4.74 -9.11
CA GLY A 390 -3.94 -5.56 -8.21
C GLY A 390 -2.70 -4.86 -7.66
N ARG A 391 -1.76 -5.67 -7.14
CA ARG A 391 -0.48 -5.20 -6.58
C ARG A 391 0.30 -4.33 -7.56
N ALA A 392 0.31 -4.63 -8.85
CA ALA A 392 0.95 -3.78 -9.86
C ALA A 392 0.52 -2.30 -9.77
N PHE A 393 -0.78 -2.04 -9.54
CA PHE A 393 -1.33 -0.71 -9.29
C PHE A 393 -1.06 -0.22 -7.86
N LEU A 394 -1.33 -1.08 -6.87
CA LEU A 394 -1.28 -0.72 -5.45
C LEU A 394 0.13 -0.37 -4.94
N GLN A 395 1.19 -0.70 -5.69
CA GLN A 395 2.54 -0.19 -5.38
C GLN A 395 2.62 1.35 -5.39
N ALA A 396 1.74 2.02 -6.14
CA ALA A 396 1.66 3.47 -6.23
C ALA A 396 0.35 4.05 -5.68
N ALA A 397 -0.49 3.24 -5.03
CA ALA A 397 -1.75 3.68 -4.46
C ALA A 397 -1.85 3.35 -2.98
N PHE A 398 -2.40 4.28 -2.21
CA PHE A 398 -2.89 4.02 -0.87
C PHE A 398 -4.31 3.47 -0.95
N LEU A 399 -4.61 2.46 -0.13
CA LEU A 399 -5.94 1.88 0.06
C LEU A 399 -6.28 1.90 1.56
N GLY A 400 -7.44 2.42 1.91
CA GLY A 400 -7.93 2.39 3.30
C GLY A 400 -9.40 2.02 3.37
N ARG A 401 -9.84 1.56 4.54
CA ARG A 401 -11.26 1.31 4.82
C ARG A 401 -11.57 1.46 6.29
N ASN A 402 -12.67 2.14 6.58
CA ASN A 402 -13.36 2.11 7.86
C ASN A 402 -14.59 1.19 7.73
N TRP A 403 -14.59 0.08 8.46
CA TRP A 403 -15.67 -0.91 8.39
C TRP A 403 -16.95 -0.42 9.07
N ILE A 404 -16.84 0.42 10.10
CA ILE A 404 -17.97 0.94 10.85
C ILE A 404 -18.73 1.97 10.01
N GLU A 405 -18.03 2.96 9.44
CA GLU A 405 -18.66 3.96 8.56
C GLU A 405 -18.99 3.39 7.16
N GLY A 406 -18.41 2.24 6.81
CA GLY A 406 -18.56 1.61 5.51
C GLY A 406 -17.86 2.38 4.38
N THR A 407 -16.88 3.23 4.70
CA THR A 407 -16.18 4.06 3.72
C THR A 407 -14.80 3.51 3.39
N SER A 408 -14.46 3.46 2.11
CA SER A 408 -13.13 3.13 1.62
C SER A 408 -12.50 4.32 0.92
N TRP A 409 -11.18 4.40 0.94
CA TRP A 409 -10.40 5.49 0.37
C TRP A 409 -9.32 4.96 -0.57
N LEU A 410 -9.08 5.71 -1.64
CA LEU A 410 -7.98 5.49 -2.56
C LEU A 410 -7.27 6.82 -2.84
N ALA A 411 -5.95 6.81 -2.85
CA ALA A 411 -5.14 8.01 -3.09
C ALA A 411 -3.79 7.67 -3.72
N GLN A 412 -3.11 8.69 -4.25
CA GLN A 412 -1.73 8.55 -4.72
C GLN A 412 -0.82 8.21 -3.54
N ALA A 413 -0.05 7.12 -3.64
CA ALA A 413 1.08 6.88 -2.74
C ALA A 413 2.35 7.54 -3.27
N PRO A 414 3.24 8.04 -2.40
CA PRO A 414 4.54 8.57 -2.81
C PRO A 414 5.48 7.45 -3.30
N GLY A 415 6.53 7.85 -3.99
CA GLY A 415 7.73 7.03 -4.18
C GLY A 415 8.48 6.75 -2.88
N PRO A 416 9.60 6.01 -2.93
CA PRO A 416 10.30 5.56 -1.73
C PRO A 416 10.80 6.70 -0.83
N GLY A 417 11.17 7.84 -1.40
CA GLY A 417 11.91 8.87 -0.70
C GLY A 417 13.32 8.41 -0.27
N PRO A 418 14.15 9.31 0.26
CA PRO A 418 15.55 9.00 0.60
C PRO A 418 15.69 7.95 1.71
N ALA A 419 14.74 7.92 2.65
CA ALA A 419 14.73 6.97 3.77
C ALA A 419 13.93 5.69 3.49
N ARG A 420 13.32 5.54 2.31
CA ARG A 420 12.41 4.41 1.98
C ARG A 420 11.17 4.37 2.89
N GLU A 421 10.71 5.56 3.31
CA GLU A 421 9.58 5.78 4.21
C GLU A 421 8.49 6.67 3.56
N GLY A 422 8.58 6.89 2.24
CA GLY A 422 7.67 7.77 1.52
C GLY A 422 7.93 9.23 1.84
N LEU A 423 6.89 9.93 2.30
CA LEU A 423 6.99 11.30 2.81
C LEU A 423 7.23 11.35 4.33
N GLY A 424 7.56 10.19 4.94
CA GLY A 424 7.87 10.03 6.35
C GLY A 424 6.90 9.08 7.07
N GLU A 425 7.28 8.65 8.27
CA GLU A 425 6.44 7.82 9.14
C GLU A 425 5.60 8.70 10.07
N GLN A 426 4.38 9.04 9.62
CA GLN A 426 3.40 9.81 10.40
C GLN A 426 2.10 9.00 10.54
N TYR A 427 2.01 8.18 11.58
CA TYR A 427 0.80 7.42 11.87
C TYR A 427 -0.29 8.33 12.44
N THR A 428 -1.43 8.32 11.77
CA THR A 428 -2.63 9.07 12.12
C THR A 428 -3.75 8.08 12.40
N ASN A 429 -4.48 8.32 13.49
CA ASN A 429 -5.66 7.55 13.84
C ASN A 429 -6.78 7.76 12.81
N ILE A 430 -7.57 6.73 12.57
CA ILE A 430 -8.89 6.85 11.96
C ILE A 430 -9.88 6.70 13.10
N GLU A 431 -10.72 7.70 13.33
CA GLU A 431 -11.77 7.63 14.33
C GLU A 431 -12.97 6.84 13.80
N GLU A 432 -13.82 6.34 14.71
CA GLU A 432 -14.93 5.42 14.40
C GLU A 432 -15.85 5.94 13.28
N ASN A 433 -16.16 7.24 13.29
CA ASN A 433 -17.09 7.88 12.36
C ASN A 433 -16.40 8.65 11.23
N ASP A 434 -15.08 8.47 11.05
CA ASP A 434 -14.36 9.16 9.99
C ASP A 434 -14.81 8.64 8.62
N ALA A 435 -15.37 9.56 7.82
CA ALA A 435 -15.73 9.37 6.42
C ALA A 435 -14.68 9.96 5.45
N ILE A 436 -13.71 10.71 5.99
CA ILE A 436 -12.62 11.34 5.24
C ILE A 436 -11.29 11.02 5.91
N ILE A 437 -10.22 10.98 5.11
CA ILE A 437 -8.85 10.96 5.58
C ILE A 437 -8.07 12.10 4.92
N GLU A 438 -6.97 12.50 5.52
CA GLU A 438 -6.14 13.58 5.01
C GLU A 438 -4.87 13.01 4.35
N GLY A 439 -4.54 13.54 3.18
CA GLY A 439 -3.22 13.38 2.59
C GLY A 439 -2.28 14.53 2.96
N PHE A 440 -1.02 14.42 2.56
CA PHE A 440 -0.20 15.61 2.39
C PHE A 440 -0.62 16.36 1.14
N GLU A 441 -0.70 17.68 1.28
CA GLU A 441 -0.99 18.61 0.20
C GLU A 441 0.27 19.39 -0.16
N GLY A 442 0.42 19.69 -1.45
CA GLY A 442 1.55 20.45 -1.95
C GLY A 442 1.95 20.03 -3.36
N GLU A 443 2.38 20.99 -4.16
CA GLU A 443 2.85 20.73 -5.51
C GLU A 443 4.18 19.96 -5.50
N GLY A 444 4.30 18.96 -6.39
CA GLY A 444 5.54 18.21 -6.58
C GLY A 444 5.88 17.19 -5.49
N LEU A 445 5.03 16.93 -4.51
CA LEU A 445 5.32 15.90 -3.49
C LEU A 445 5.63 14.53 -4.12
N PHE A 446 4.85 14.16 -5.15
CA PHE A 446 5.09 12.92 -5.89
C PHE A 446 6.46 12.94 -6.58
N ASN A 447 6.79 14.01 -7.32
CA ASN A 447 8.07 14.10 -8.00
C ASN A 447 9.28 14.10 -7.05
N GLN A 448 9.16 14.74 -5.88
CA GLN A 448 10.20 14.79 -4.85
C GLN A 448 10.42 13.42 -4.22
N SER A 449 9.34 12.68 -3.96
CA SER A 449 9.42 11.32 -3.40
C SER A 449 10.10 10.30 -4.32
N TRP A 450 10.16 10.60 -5.63
CA TRP A 450 10.86 9.80 -6.63
C TRP A 450 12.24 10.35 -7.02
N ALA A 451 12.72 11.40 -6.36
CA ALA A 451 14.03 11.97 -6.62
C ALA A 451 15.14 10.91 -6.47
N GLY A 452 16.03 10.84 -7.47
CA GLY A 452 17.12 9.87 -7.51
C GLY A 452 16.74 8.48 -8.06
N HIS A 453 15.45 8.22 -8.31
CA HIS A 453 14.97 6.98 -8.93
C HIS A 453 14.67 7.11 -10.43
N TRP A 454 14.50 8.35 -10.91
CA TRP A 454 14.29 8.64 -12.33
C TRP A 454 15.52 9.27 -12.99
N SER A 455 15.68 8.99 -14.28
CA SER A 455 16.65 9.59 -15.18
C SER A 455 15.93 10.55 -16.13
N ILE A 456 16.39 11.80 -16.20
CA ILE A 456 15.78 12.79 -17.09
C ILE A 456 16.23 12.50 -18.53
N VAL A 457 15.27 12.31 -19.44
CA VAL A 457 15.56 12.27 -20.87
C VAL A 457 15.94 13.69 -21.32
N ALA A 458 17.17 13.86 -21.82
CA ALA A 458 17.60 15.14 -22.37
C ALA A 458 16.73 15.51 -23.58
N SER A 459 16.19 16.74 -23.61
CA SER A 459 15.46 17.22 -24.77
C SER A 459 16.43 17.38 -25.94
N GLN A 460 16.24 16.59 -26.99
CA GLN A 460 16.86 16.84 -28.30
C GLN A 460 16.14 18.05 -28.90
N LYS A 461 16.47 19.27 -28.46
CA LYS A 461 16.26 20.44 -29.31
C LYS A 461 17.25 20.30 -30.45
N ASN A 462 16.78 19.77 -31.57
CA ASN A 462 17.48 19.88 -32.84
C ASN A 462 17.69 21.38 -33.08
N ASN A 463 18.91 21.87 -32.86
CA ASN A 463 19.34 23.13 -33.43
C ASN A 463 19.31 22.93 -34.94
N GLU A 464 18.21 23.28 -35.58
CA GLU A 464 18.17 23.54 -37.01
C GLU A 464 19.15 24.68 -37.28
N THR A 465 20.38 24.31 -37.63
CA THR A 465 21.34 25.22 -38.25
C THR A 465 20.71 25.73 -39.55
N LYS A 466 20.26 26.98 -39.51
CA LYS A 466 19.90 27.75 -40.70
C LYS A 466 21.09 27.77 -41.67
N PRO A 467 20.89 27.67 -43.00
CA PRO A 467 21.97 27.78 -43.97
C PRO A 467 22.54 29.20 -43.92
N ASP A 468 23.86 29.30 -43.74
CA ASP A 468 24.61 30.56 -43.76
C ASP A 468 24.83 31.01 -45.21
N ASP A 469 24.34 32.20 -45.54
CA ASP A 469 24.51 32.84 -46.85
C ASP A 469 25.88 33.55 -46.88
N THR A 470 26.71 33.13 -47.81
CA THR A 470 28.08 33.60 -48.04
C THR A 470 28.22 35.09 -48.45
N LYS A 471 29.31 35.70 -47.93
CA LYS A 471 30.23 36.74 -48.48
C LYS A 471 29.96 38.25 -48.21
N PRO A 472 31.01 39.13 -48.28
CA PRO A 472 32.41 38.99 -47.85
C PRO A 472 33.00 40.23 -47.13
N GLU A 473 34.13 40.01 -46.43
CA GLU A 473 35.28 40.88 -46.13
C GLU A 473 35.15 42.39 -45.87
N GLY A 474 35.60 42.82 -44.67
CA GLY A 474 35.92 44.21 -44.33
C GLY A 474 36.72 44.39 -43.03
N ARG A 475 38.04 44.14 -43.11
CA ARG A 475 39.20 44.56 -42.27
C ARG A 475 39.01 45.25 -40.89
N THR A 476 39.73 44.67 -39.90
CA THR A 476 40.60 45.27 -38.83
C THR A 476 39.95 46.13 -37.72
N LEU A 477 40.32 46.13 -36.43
CA LEU A 477 41.46 45.60 -35.65
C LEU A 477 41.11 45.79 -34.13
N ASN A 478 41.79 45.01 -33.26
CA ASN A 478 41.95 45.15 -31.79
C ASN A 478 40.78 44.67 -30.90
N GLY A 479 40.93 43.85 -29.86
CA GLY A 479 42.08 43.25 -29.18
C GLY A 479 41.61 42.59 -27.85
N CYS A 480 42.44 41.66 -27.32
CA CYS A 480 42.41 41.00 -25.99
C CYS A 480 41.30 39.96 -25.70
N GLU A 481 41.63 38.65 -25.73
CA GLU A 481 42.10 37.78 -24.61
C GLU A 481 40.91 37.07 -23.90
N SER A 482 40.64 35.78 -24.18
CA SER A 482 41.10 34.56 -23.46
C SER A 482 40.78 34.61 -21.95
N TRP A 483 40.12 33.66 -21.28
CA TRP A 483 40.36 32.20 -21.19
C TRP A 483 39.12 31.44 -20.69
N ASP A 484 39.04 30.17 -21.11
CA ASP A 484 38.26 29.06 -20.54
C ASP A 484 38.47 28.86 -19.03
N TRP A 485 37.45 28.38 -18.30
CA TRP A 485 37.65 27.42 -17.18
C TRP A 485 36.46 26.47 -17.04
N CYS A 486 36.77 25.17 -17.04
CA CYS A 486 35.90 24.09 -16.62
C CYS A 486 36.52 23.44 -15.35
N TRP A 487 35.69 23.31 -14.30
CA TRP A 487 35.69 22.33 -13.20
C TRP A 487 36.96 22.12 -12.33
N CYS A 488 36.85 22.37 -11.00
CA CYS A 488 36.61 21.33 -9.97
C CYS A 488 36.73 21.84 -8.51
N CYS A 489 35.79 21.39 -7.67
CA CYS A 489 35.88 21.04 -6.23
C CYS A 489 36.04 22.08 -5.09
N CYS A 490 35.06 21.95 -4.19
CA CYS A 490 35.14 21.82 -2.72
C CYS A 490 35.11 23.05 -1.80
N TRP A 491 34.21 22.93 -0.81
CA TRP A 491 34.29 23.49 0.54
C TRP A 491 34.33 25.01 0.68
N CYS A 492 33.15 25.64 0.64
CA CYS A 492 32.78 26.73 1.56
C CYS A 492 31.39 27.26 1.19
N CYS A 493 30.31 26.58 1.62
CA CYS A 493 28.96 27.17 1.62
C CYS A 493 28.09 26.51 2.71
N CYS A 494 28.61 26.43 3.93
CA CYS A 494 27.81 26.33 5.15
C CYS A 494 27.99 27.63 5.92
N PHE A 495 27.44 28.73 5.41
CA PHE A 495 27.21 30.00 6.10
C PHE A 495 26.55 30.88 5.03
N VAL A 496 25.49 31.62 5.39
CA VAL A 496 24.54 32.30 4.47
C VAL A 496 23.35 31.43 4.02
N TRP A 497 22.64 30.85 4.99
CA TRP A 497 21.18 30.68 4.87
C TRP A 497 20.46 30.63 6.22
N LEU A 498 20.92 31.44 7.19
CA LEU A 498 20.35 31.51 8.54
C LEU A 498 20.07 32.93 9.04
N VAL A 499 19.82 33.88 8.13
CA VAL A 499 19.32 35.23 8.49
C VAL A 499 18.23 35.63 7.50
N ARG A 500 17.12 34.90 7.48
CA ARG A 500 15.84 35.39 6.93
C ARG A 500 14.64 34.54 7.32
N MET A 501 14.52 34.21 8.60
CA MET A 501 13.22 33.86 9.19
C MET A 501 13.13 34.52 10.55
N GLY A 502 12.26 35.53 10.63
CA GLY A 502 12.03 36.31 11.84
C GLY A 502 11.31 35.48 12.89
N LEU A 503 11.89 35.42 14.08
CA LEU A 503 11.25 34.97 15.30
C LEU A 503 11.92 35.63 16.50
N ALA A 504 11.29 36.70 16.98
CA ALA A 504 11.46 37.32 18.28
C ALA A 504 10.17 38.15 18.46
N GLU A 505 9.36 38.09 19.52
CA GLU A 505 9.57 37.71 20.92
C GLU A 505 8.21 37.31 21.54
N ARG A 506 8.22 36.49 22.59
CA ARG A 506 7.37 36.68 23.78
C ARG A 506 7.87 35.79 24.94
N ILE A 507 8.54 36.42 25.89
CA ILE A 507 8.72 35.95 27.27
C ILE A 507 7.79 36.79 28.17
N CYS A 508 7.26 36.13 29.19
CA CYS A 508 6.43 36.59 30.29
C CYS A 508 6.47 38.08 30.68
N ALA A 509 5.28 38.69 30.83
CA ALA A 509 5.02 39.65 31.90
C ALA A 509 3.51 39.69 32.20
N LEU A 510 3.13 39.00 33.28
CA LEU A 510 1.91 39.26 34.04
C LEU A 510 2.16 40.50 34.90
N GLN A 511 1.49 41.62 34.59
CA GLN A 511 0.95 42.60 35.56
C GLN A 511 0.25 43.72 34.77
N GLY A 512 -0.91 44.12 35.26
CA GLY A 512 -1.95 44.75 34.44
C GLY A 512 -1.98 46.28 34.39
N HIS A 513 -2.90 46.72 33.53
CA HIS A 513 -3.66 47.99 33.57
C HIS A 513 -2.96 49.27 33.01
N PRO A 514 -3.76 50.26 32.51
CA PRO A 514 -3.86 50.46 31.05
C PRO A 514 -3.65 51.92 30.59
N ALA A 515 -3.78 52.09 29.26
CA ALA A 515 -4.27 53.27 28.54
C ALA A 515 -3.28 54.40 28.18
N ALA A 516 -3.22 54.69 26.87
CA ALA A 516 -3.42 56.01 26.22
C ALA A 516 -2.92 55.91 24.77
N VAL A 517 -3.80 55.93 23.76
CA VAL A 517 -4.21 57.15 22.99
C VAL A 517 -2.98 57.77 22.31
N ARG A 518 -2.72 57.51 21.02
CA ARG A 518 -3.31 58.09 19.79
C ARG A 518 -2.33 59.09 19.16
N ASP A 519 -2.30 59.03 17.83
CA ASP A 519 -1.99 60.08 16.86
C ASP A 519 -0.58 60.25 16.27
N ILE A 520 -0.58 60.03 14.93
CA ILE A 520 -0.01 60.85 13.86
C ILE A 520 1.53 60.82 13.78
N ARG A 521 2.15 60.22 12.75
CA ARG A 521 2.01 60.52 11.31
C ARG A 521 2.59 59.40 10.46
#